data_AF-A0A6G1JFV5-F1
#
_entry.id   AF-A0A6G1JFV5-F1
#
_cell.length_a   1.000
_cell.length_b   1.000
_cell.length_c   1.000
_cell.angle_alpha   90.00
_cell.angle_beta   90.00
_cell.angle_gamma   90.00
#
_symmetry.space_group_name_H-M   'P 1'
#
loop_
_entity.id
_entity.type
_entity.pdbx_description
1 polymer ?
#
loop_
_entity_poly.entity_id
_entity_poly.type
_entity_poly.pdbx_seq_one_letter_code
_entity_poly.pdbx_strand_id
1 'polypeptide(L)'
;MAEMSDQIGEKLVPVGDESAGTQEVDMGTEWVSGLKKEEGADGTEIKGDAQVKDSEVNSGTKESGVKKEEGTHDVEVKNDAQIPGSTGTGDKQIATGAADAVDTMDYQITDVDNRLTYRRGWPLLPVLPVLTFRSNVPLALSPSRTHMKVFREILEDHSVTIHSLEVAHRYNAGSPISKRTLTLCVLSEEKDNTEWPEAIRALRTYIETEDPPLTLAIEIIDHRIFHGLHTLPILPHEKRLSSAIKKRKHGVVNILEESGLRWTSLEFWWRGFSGKREDCKPTVLIGTGESQKKAWWKDVKEQVEEKMGSKWVAEICHREVTKY
;
A
#
# COMPACT_ATOMS: atom_id res chain seq x y z
N MET A 1 22.12 67.29 -20.10
CA MET A 1 23.58 67.39 -19.90
C MET A 1 24.10 65.97 -19.71
N ALA A 2 25.09 65.58 -20.54
CA ALA A 2 25.86 64.32 -20.59
C ALA A 2 25.05 63.02 -20.84
N GLU A 3 25.21 62.31 -21.96
CA GLU A 3 26.36 61.41 -22.36
C GLU A 3 26.54 60.26 -21.35
N MET A 4 26.73 58.98 -21.69
CA MET A 4 27.23 58.31 -22.89
C MET A 4 27.03 56.78 -22.75
N SER A 5 27.12 56.10 -23.88
CA SER A 5 27.34 54.67 -24.22
C SER A 5 27.78 53.67 -23.14
N ASP A 6 27.32 52.41 -23.24
CA ASP A 6 28.13 51.37 -23.91
C ASP A 6 27.40 50.04 -24.16
N GLN A 7 27.71 49.47 -25.32
CA GLN A 7 27.28 48.17 -25.84
C GLN A 7 28.30 47.10 -25.43
N ILE A 8 27.84 45.90 -25.04
CA ILE A 8 28.67 44.69 -25.11
C ILE A 8 27.83 43.61 -25.78
N GLY A 9 28.27 43.20 -26.98
CA GLY A 9 27.79 42.03 -27.69
C GLY A 9 28.73 40.86 -27.45
N GLU A 10 28.18 39.70 -27.10
CA GLU A 10 28.90 38.43 -27.11
C GLU A 10 28.38 37.53 -28.23
N LYS A 11 29.33 37.12 -29.07
CA LYS A 11 29.19 36.12 -30.13
C LYS A 11 29.10 34.73 -29.49
N LEU A 12 28.06 33.97 -29.83
CA LEU A 12 28.05 32.51 -29.64
C LEU A 12 28.42 31.81 -30.95
N VAL A 13 29.41 30.93 -30.84
CA VAL A 13 29.95 30.05 -31.88
C VAL A 13 29.12 28.75 -31.91
N PRO A 14 28.82 28.17 -33.08
CA PRO A 14 28.13 26.89 -33.16
C PRO A 14 29.10 25.72 -32.92
N VAL A 15 28.77 24.83 -31.99
CA VAL A 15 29.43 23.53 -31.82
C VAL A 15 28.58 22.47 -32.51
N GLY A 16 29.23 21.71 -33.37
CA GLY A 16 28.63 20.76 -34.30
C GLY A 16 28.30 19.39 -33.71
N ASP A 17 27.62 18.63 -34.56
CA ASP A 17 27.17 17.25 -34.46
C ASP A 17 28.22 16.25 -33.96
N GLU A 18 27.80 15.37 -33.04
CA GLU A 18 28.29 13.99 -32.99
C GLU A 18 27.10 13.03 -32.93
N SER A 19 26.94 12.29 -34.02
CA SER A 19 25.99 11.21 -34.23
C SER A 19 26.55 9.91 -33.64
N ALA A 20 25.94 9.42 -32.56
CA ALA A 20 26.22 8.10 -32.03
C ALA A 20 25.34 7.05 -32.74
N GLY A 21 25.97 6.28 -33.64
CA GLY A 21 25.37 5.10 -34.26
C GLY A 21 25.28 3.95 -33.26
N THR A 22 24.08 3.40 -33.09
CA THR A 22 23.84 2.17 -32.34
C THR A 22 23.96 0.98 -33.28
N GLN A 23 25.00 0.16 -33.07
CA GLN A 23 25.18 -1.13 -33.71
C GLN A 23 24.19 -2.14 -33.13
N GLU A 24 23.29 -2.66 -33.96
CA GLU A 24 22.52 -3.87 -33.66
C GLU A 24 23.48 -5.07 -33.66
N VAL A 25 23.59 -5.74 -32.49
CA VAL A 25 24.27 -7.02 -32.37
C VAL A 25 23.19 -8.10 -32.40
N ASP A 26 23.06 -8.71 -33.57
CA ASP A 26 22.33 -9.94 -33.80
C ASP A 26 23.01 -11.10 -33.02
N MET A 27 22.27 -11.69 -32.08
CA MET A 27 22.67 -12.94 -31.43
C MET A 27 21.58 -13.99 -31.62
N GLY A 28 21.58 -14.57 -32.82
CA GLY A 28 21.02 -15.89 -33.04
C GLY A 28 21.63 -16.92 -32.09
N THR A 29 20.78 -17.70 -31.44
CA THR A 29 21.17 -18.99 -30.87
C THR A 29 20.06 -20.00 -31.14
N GLU A 30 20.27 -20.80 -32.18
CA GLU A 30 19.70 -22.13 -32.32
C GLU A 30 20.05 -22.95 -31.07
N TRP A 31 19.05 -23.59 -30.47
CA TRP A 31 19.29 -24.71 -29.55
C TRP A 31 18.55 -25.93 -30.05
N VAL A 32 19.37 -26.85 -30.54
CA VAL A 32 19.02 -28.18 -31.02
C VAL A 32 18.59 -29.06 -29.85
N SER A 33 17.56 -29.85 -30.14
CA SER A 33 16.99 -30.94 -29.37
C SER A 33 17.99 -31.97 -28.86
N GLY A 34 17.78 -32.46 -27.65
CA GLY A 34 18.31 -33.76 -27.25
C GLY A 34 18.38 -33.94 -25.74
N LEU A 35 17.34 -34.49 -25.13
CA LEU A 35 17.49 -35.16 -23.84
C LEU A 35 16.59 -36.37 -23.74
N LYS A 36 17.28 -37.51 -23.65
CA LYS A 36 16.78 -38.87 -23.49
C LYS A 36 16.06 -39.02 -22.15
N LYS A 37 15.02 -39.86 -22.18
CA LYS A 37 14.42 -40.56 -21.05
C LYS A 37 15.46 -41.47 -20.40
N GLU A 38 15.58 -41.41 -19.08
CA GLU A 38 15.98 -42.56 -18.26
C GLU A 38 15.01 -42.72 -17.09
N GLU A 39 14.56 -43.96 -16.93
CA GLU A 39 13.71 -44.49 -15.86
C GLU A 39 14.60 -45.13 -14.78
N GLY A 40 14.10 -45.22 -13.55
CA GLY A 40 14.67 -46.00 -12.44
C GLY A 40 14.48 -45.26 -11.10
N ALA A 41 13.51 -45.58 -10.25
CA ALA A 41 13.29 -46.79 -9.43
C ALA A 41 13.97 -46.70 -8.04
N ASP A 42 13.18 -47.09 -7.02
CA ASP A 42 13.48 -47.30 -5.59
C ASP A 42 13.94 -46.09 -4.74
N GLY A 43 13.41 -45.85 -3.54
CA GLY A 43 12.74 -46.74 -2.60
C GLY A 43 13.59 -46.87 -1.34
N THR A 44 13.46 -45.97 -0.36
CA THR A 44 13.89 -46.24 1.03
C THR A 44 13.18 -45.31 2.02
N GLU A 45 12.29 -45.90 2.81
CA GLU A 45 11.77 -45.36 4.06
C GLU A 45 12.86 -45.38 5.13
N ILE A 46 13.12 -44.25 5.80
CA ILE A 46 13.85 -44.23 7.07
C ILE A 46 12.94 -43.57 8.11
N LYS A 47 12.39 -44.41 9.00
CA LYS A 47 11.81 -43.98 10.27
C LYS A 47 12.96 -43.66 11.23
N GLY A 48 12.99 -42.42 11.72
CA GLY A 48 13.87 -41.99 12.78
C GLY A 48 13.05 -41.38 13.90
N ASP A 49 12.76 -42.19 14.93
CA ASP A 49 12.26 -41.74 16.22
C ASP A 49 13.40 -41.01 16.96
N ALA A 50 13.16 -39.76 17.35
CA ALA A 50 14.05 -39.01 18.23
C ALA A 50 13.24 -38.39 19.37
N GLN A 51 13.32 -39.05 20.54
CA GLN A 51 13.01 -38.46 21.84
C GLN A 51 13.93 -37.25 22.07
N VAL A 52 13.35 -36.09 22.39
CA VAL A 52 14.09 -34.98 22.99
C VAL A 52 13.54 -34.75 24.39
N LYS A 53 14.48 -34.82 25.33
CA LYS A 53 14.34 -34.70 26.77
C LYS A 53 13.95 -33.29 27.18
N ASP A 54 13.08 -33.23 28.17
CA ASP A 54 12.84 -32.09 29.03
C ASP A 54 14.14 -31.60 29.66
N SER A 55 14.36 -30.29 29.63
CA SER A 55 15.31 -29.62 30.52
C SER A 55 14.69 -28.32 31.01
N GLU A 56 14.25 -28.37 32.28
CA GLU A 56 13.99 -27.23 33.13
C GLU A 56 15.29 -26.44 33.35
N VAL A 57 15.29 -25.13 33.06
CA VAL A 57 16.23 -24.19 33.70
C VAL A 57 15.52 -22.87 33.98
N ASN A 58 15.09 -22.76 35.23
CA ASN A 58 15.43 -21.74 36.21
C ASN A 58 15.27 -20.24 35.86
N SER A 59 14.40 -19.65 36.66
CA SER A 59 14.13 -18.23 36.93
C SER A 59 15.37 -17.39 37.26
N GLY A 60 15.40 -16.18 36.71
CA GLY A 60 16.36 -15.14 37.07
C GLY A 60 15.77 -13.76 36.89
N THR A 61 14.95 -13.32 37.86
CA THR A 61 14.42 -11.96 37.97
C THR A 61 15.57 -11.01 38.33
N LYS A 62 15.85 -10.02 37.46
CA LYS A 62 16.69 -8.87 37.80
C LYS A 62 15.85 -7.60 37.69
N GLU A 63 15.45 -7.10 38.85
CA GLU A 63 15.01 -5.73 39.04
C GLU A 63 16.22 -4.80 38.85
N SER A 64 16.09 -3.84 37.94
CA SER A 64 16.98 -2.68 37.88
C SER A 64 16.12 -1.42 37.89
N GLY A 65 16.07 -0.78 39.05
CA GLY A 65 15.51 0.55 39.23
C GLY A 65 16.32 1.58 38.46
N VAL A 66 15.61 2.43 37.72
CA VAL A 66 16.18 3.62 37.09
C VAL A 66 15.47 4.85 37.65
N LYS A 67 16.31 5.76 38.15
CA LYS A 67 15.97 7.01 38.81
C LYS A 67 15.28 7.96 37.83
N LYS A 68 14.26 8.62 38.37
CA LYS A 68 13.54 9.78 37.83
C LYS A 68 14.43 11.01 38.00
N GLU A 69 14.78 11.70 36.92
CA GLU A 69 15.24 13.09 36.96
C GLU A 69 14.21 13.95 36.25
N GLU A 70 13.52 14.78 37.03
CA GLU A 70 12.58 15.81 36.58
C GLU A 70 13.40 17.09 36.31
N GLY A 71 13.44 17.50 35.05
CA GLY A 71 14.00 18.78 34.61
C GLY A 71 12.91 19.61 33.93
N THR A 72 12.27 20.48 34.71
CA THR A 72 11.36 21.53 34.24
C THR A 72 12.17 22.69 33.66
N HIS A 73 12.04 22.92 32.36
CA HIS A 73 12.48 24.16 31.71
C HIS A 73 11.26 24.85 31.10
N ASP A 74 10.81 25.91 31.78
CA ASP A 74 9.89 26.91 31.23
C ASP A 74 10.63 27.73 30.16
N VAL A 75 10.13 27.68 28.92
CA VAL A 75 10.54 28.60 27.85
C VAL A 75 9.32 29.42 27.45
N GLU A 76 9.34 30.66 27.91
CA GLU A 76 8.40 31.73 27.58
C GLU A 76 8.63 32.18 26.13
N VAL A 77 7.72 31.85 25.22
CA VAL A 77 7.75 32.31 23.82
C VAL A 77 6.89 33.56 23.69
N LYS A 78 7.55 34.71 23.54
CA LYS A 78 6.92 35.99 23.18
C LYS A 78 6.60 35.99 21.68
N ASN A 79 5.32 36.05 21.37
CA ASN A 79 4.79 36.29 20.03
C ASN A 79 4.63 37.80 19.83
N ASP A 80 5.36 38.38 18.89
CA ASP A 80 5.02 39.68 18.29
C ASP A 80 5.63 39.75 16.88
N ALA A 81 4.78 39.60 15.86
CA ALA A 81 5.09 40.03 14.50
C ALA A 81 3.79 40.37 13.75
N GLN A 82 3.51 41.67 13.68
CA GLN A 82 2.56 42.31 12.77
C GLN A 82 2.89 41.98 11.30
N ILE A 83 1.89 41.58 10.54
CA ILE A 83 1.94 41.56 9.06
C ILE A 83 1.06 42.71 8.53
N PRO A 84 1.60 43.64 7.73
CA PRO A 84 0.84 44.71 7.10
C PRO A 84 0.08 44.20 5.86
N GLY A 85 -1.08 44.83 5.62
CA GLY A 85 -2.12 44.37 4.70
C GLY A 85 -1.75 44.36 3.21
N SER A 86 -2.53 43.55 2.48
CA SER A 86 -2.55 43.50 1.02
C SER A 86 -3.99 43.65 0.55
N THR A 87 -4.33 44.86 0.12
CA THR A 87 -5.51 45.18 -0.69
C THR A 87 -5.21 44.82 -2.15
N GLY A 88 -5.99 43.93 -2.73
CA GLY A 88 -5.84 43.53 -4.14
C GLY A 88 -7.05 42.77 -4.65
N THR A 89 -8.14 43.50 -4.91
CA THR A 89 -9.31 43.07 -5.70
C THR A 89 -8.89 42.70 -7.12
N GLY A 90 -9.17 41.46 -7.51
CA GLY A 90 -8.94 40.95 -8.87
C GLY A 90 -9.80 39.72 -9.12
N ASP A 91 -11.09 39.92 -9.34
CA ASP A 91 -12.03 38.88 -9.76
C ASP A 91 -11.65 38.39 -11.17
N LYS A 92 -10.90 37.29 -11.23
CA LYS A 92 -10.83 36.43 -12.41
C LYS A 92 -11.68 35.20 -12.16
N GLN A 93 -12.90 35.24 -12.68
CA GLN A 93 -13.73 34.06 -12.87
C GLN A 93 -13.03 33.11 -13.84
N ILE A 94 -12.28 32.16 -13.29
CA ILE A 94 -11.83 30.97 -14.01
C ILE A 94 -13.01 30.01 -13.98
N ALA A 95 -13.62 29.79 -15.14
CA ALA A 95 -14.64 28.77 -15.33
C ALA A 95 -14.03 27.38 -15.07
N THR A 96 -14.12 26.91 -13.83
CA THR A 96 -13.92 25.51 -13.48
C THR A 96 -15.13 24.74 -13.97
N GLY A 97 -15.14 24.39 -15.25
CA GLY A 97 -15.93 23.29 -15.78
C GLY A 97 -15.36 21.97 -15.26
N ALA A 98 -15.46 21.75 -13.95
CA ALA A 98 -15.29 20.43 -13.37
C ALA A 98 -16.53 19.65 -13.79
N ALA A 99 -16.39 18.90 -14.89
CA ALA A 99 -17.23 17.74 -15.09
C ALA A 99 -17.02 16.90 -13.83
N ASP A 100 -18.01 16.94 -12.94
CA ASP A 100 -18.20 15.93 -11.91
C ASP A 100 -18.30 14.61 -12.67
N ALA A 101 -17.14 13.99 -12.91
CA ALA A 101 -17.03 12.63 -13.33
C ALA A 101 -17.74 11.86 -12.22
N VAL A 102 -18.99 11.49 -12.52
CA VAL A 102 -19.85 10.71 -11.65
C VAL A 102 -19.02 9.48 -11.30
N ASP A 103 -18.49 9.50 -10.08
CA ASP A 103 -17.67 8.47 -9.48
C ASP A 103 -18.57 7.25 -9.34
N THR A 104 -18.72 6.48 -10.42
CA THR A 104 -19.49 5.23 -10.48
C THR A 104 -18.71 4.16 -9.73
N MET A 105 -18.70 4.32 -8.41
CA MET A 105 -18.34 3.31 -7.45
C MET A 105 -19.41 2.21 -7.51
N ASP A 106 -19.31 1.33 -8.51
CA ASP A 106 -20.21 0.17 -8.69
C ASP A 106 -20.13 -0.83 -7.52
N TYR A 107 -19.12 -0.69 -6.67
CA TYR A 107 -18.92 -1.54 -5.51
C TYR A 107 -19.23 -0.77 -4.22
N GLN A 108 -20.45 -0.96 -3.71
CA GLN A 108 -20.81 -0.50 -2.37
C GLN A 108 -20.70 -1.68 -1.40
N ILE A 109 -19.76 -1.59 -0.48
CA ILE A 109 -19.72 -2.47 0.70
C ILE A 109 -20.55 -1.80 1.78
N THR A 110 -21.64 -2.44 2.18
CA THR A 110 -22.57 -1.91 3.19
C THR A 110 -22.12 -2.17 4.62
N ASP A 111 -21.27 -3.18 4.84
CA ASP A 111 -20.84 -3.66 6.15
C ASP A 111 -19.35 -3.44 6.42
N VAL A 112 -18.48 -4.41 6.14
CA VAL A 112 -17.02 -4.32 6.36
C VAL A 112 -16.27 -4.69 5.10
N ASP A 113 -15.32 -3.86 4.70
CA ASP A 113 -14.36 -4.17 3.64
C ASP A 113 -13.41 -5.27 4.12
N ASN A 114 -13.53 -6.46 3.54
CA ASN A 114 -12.80 -7.66 3.91
C ASN A 114 -12.03 -8.27 2.72
N ARG A 115 -11.76 -7.47 1.69
CA ARG A 115 -11.08 -7.93 0.46
C ARG A 115 -9.66 -8.46 0.71
N LEU A 116 -9.02 -8.06 1.80
CA LEU A 116 -7.67 -8.46 2.18
C LEU A 116 -7.69 -9.05 3.59
N THR A 117 -7.03 -10.20 3.81
CA THR A 117 -7.05 -10.88 5.12
C THR A 117 -6.33 -10.09 6.22
N TYR A 118 -5.35 -9.30 5.81
CA TYR A 118 -4.49 -8.50 6.67
C TYR A 118 -4.92 -7.04 6.80
N ARG A 119 -6.04 -6.66 6.17
CA ARG A 119 -6.55 -5.29 6.17
C ARG A 119 -8.06 -5.29 6.04
N ARG A 120 -8.74 -4.70 7.03
CA ARG A 120 -10.18 -4.50 7.01
C ARG A 120 -10.53 -3.04 7.24
N GLY A 121 -11.74 -2.64 6.85
CA GLY A 121 -12.17 -1.28 7.11
C GLY A 121 -13.60 -0.96 6.74
N TRP A 122 -13.92 0.32 6.85
CA TRP A 122 -15.20 0.88 6.46
C TRP A 122 -15.08 2.39 6.17
N PRO A 123 -15.74 2.95 5.13
CA PRO A 123 -16.44 2.27 4.05
C PRO A 123 -15.45 1.52 3.14
N LEU A 124 -15.79 1.29 1.87
CA LEU A 124 -14.85 0.70 0.91
C LEU A 124 -13.53 1.48 0.90
N LEU A 125 -12.42 0.81 1.24
CA LEU A 125 -11.12 1.46 1.37
C LEU A 125 -10.42 1.62 0.01
N PRO A 126 -9.55 2.64 -0.15
CA PRO A 126 -8.67 2.73 -1.31
C PRO A 126 -7.75 1.51 -1.38
N VAL A 127 -7.55 0.94 -2.56
CA VAL A 127 -6.76 -0.29 -2.76
C VAL A 127 -5.28 -0.01 -2.57
N LEU A 128 -4.50 -0.94 -2.00
CA LEU A 128 -3.06 -0.74 -1.83
C LEU A 128 -2.33 -0.65 -3.19
N PRO A 129 -1.19 0.05 -3.29
CA PRO A 129 -0.58 0.89 -2.26
C PRO A 129 -1.33 2.21 -2.07
N VAL A 130 -1.33 2.72 -0.84
CA VAL A 130 -1.92 4.03 -0.49
C VAL A 130 -0.86 4.91 0.17
N LEU A 131 -0.97 6.21 -0.07
CA LEU A 131 -0.15 7.23 0.56
C LEU A 131 -0.77 7.63 1.89
N THR A 132 0.08 8.04 2.83
CA THR A 132 -0.33 8.53 4.15
C THR A 132 0.14 9.97 4.33
N PHE A 133 -0.81 10.88 4.51
CA PHE A 133 -0.52 12.30 4.73
C PHE A 133 -1.10 12.76 6.07
N ARG A 134 -0.25 13.30 6.95
CA ARG A 134 -0.59 13.59 8.36
C ARG A 134 -0.93 15.04 8.64
N SER A 135 -0.79 15.93 7.67
CA SER A 135 -1.17 17.34 7.84
C SER A 135 -2.66 17.53 7.57
N ASN A 136 -3.22 18.66 8.02
CA ASN A 136 -4.62 19.04 7.83
C ASN A 136 -5.65 18.11 8.50
N VAL A 137 -5.21 17.33 9.49
CA VAL A 137 -6.10 16.57 10.37
C VAL A 137 -6.82 17.55 11.32
N PRO A 138 -8.16 17.48 11.46
CA PRO A 138 -8.90 18.33 12.38
C PRO A 138 -8.38 18.22 13.82
N LEU A 139 -8.26 19.35 14.52
CA LEU A 139 -7.74 19.39 15.89
C LEU A 139 -8.56 18.55 16.89
N ALA A 140 -9.85 18.33 16.62
CA ALA A 140 -10.70 17.45 17.43
C ALA A 140 -10.24 15.98 17.40
N LEU A 141 -9.54 15.57 16.34
CA LEU A 141 -9.02 14.22 16.12
C LEU A 141 -7.52 14.11 16.46
N SER A 142 -6.96 15.09 17.17
CA SER A 142 -5.56 15.01 17.60
C SER A 142 -5.35 13.95 18.69
N PRO A 143 -4.14 13.36 18.85
CA PRO A 143 -3.90 12.22 19.74
C PRO A 143 -4.37 12.38 21.19
N SER A 144 -4.37 13.59 21.72
CA SER A 144 -4.73 13.92 23.11
C SER A 144 -6.23 14.22 23.33
N ARG A 145 -7.08 13.97 22.33
CA ARG A 145 -8.52 14.33 22.38
C ARG A 145 -9.40 13.17 22.82
N THR A 146 -10.62 13.51 23.22
CA THR A 146 -11.63 12.58 23.73
C THR A 146 -11.96 11.47 22.74
N HIS A 147 -12.12 11.76 21.45
CA HIS A 147 -12.41 10.73 20.45
C HIS A 147 -11.33 9.64 20.40
N MET A 148 -10.05 10.01 20.51
CA MET A 148 -8.95 9.03 20.49
C MET A 148 -8.97 8.11 21.70
N LYS A 149 -9.45 8.58 22.85
CA LYS A 149 -9.67 7.76 24.03
C LYS A 149 -10.82 6.77 23.79
N VAL A 150 -11.96 7.25 23.30
CA VAL A 150 -13.12 6.39 23.00
C VAL A 150 -12.79 5.32 21.95
N PHE A 151 -12.03 5.67 20.91
CA PHE A 151 -11.59 4.69 19.91
C PHE A 151 -10.74 3.57 20.53
N ARG A 152 -9.85 3.89 21.49
CA ARG A 152 -9.06 2.86 22.20
C ARG A 152 -9.95 1.97 23.05
N GLU A 153 -10.87 2.57 23.81
CA GLU A 153 -11.82 1.82 24.65
C GLU A 153 -12.64 0.83 23.81
N ILE A 154 -13.19 1.28 22.67
CA ILE A 154 -13.93 0.40 21.74
C ILE A 154 -13.05 -0.75 21.22
N LEU A 155 -11.80 -0.46 20.84
CA LEU A 155 -10.87 -1.47 20.33
C LEU A 155 -10.46 -2.49 21.41
N GLU A 156 -10.26 -2.03 22.65
CA GLU A 156 -9.95 -2.86 23.82
C GLU A 156 -11.13 -3.77 24.19
N ASP A 157 -12.36 -3.24 24.19
CA ASP A 157 -13.59 -4.00 24.45
C ASP A 157 -13.79 -5.16 23.46
N HIS A 158 -13.28 -5.02 22.24
CA HIS A 158 -13.30 -6.04 21.19
C HIS A 158 -11.99 -6.81 21.08
N SER A 159 -11.10 -6.75 22.08
CA SER A 159 -9.85 -7.51 22.11
C SER A 159 -8.93 -7.29 20.89
N VAL A 160 -8.97 -6.12 20.27
CA VAL A 160 -8.08 -5.79 19.14
C VAL A 160 -6.75 -5.27 19.69
N THR A 161 -5.63 -5.94 19.37
CA THR A 161 -4.30 -5.43 19.73
C THR A 161 -4.03 -4.10 19.03
N ILE A 162 -3.59 -3.07 19.78
CA ILE A 162 -3.29 -1.73 19.25
C ILE A 162 -1.77 -1.47 19.33
N HIS A 163 -1.07 -1.63 18.22
CA HIS A 163 0.34 -1.20 18.10
C HIS A 163 0.46 0.30 17.89
N SER A 164 -0.40 0.84 17.05
CA SER A 164 -0.50 2.28 16.80
C SER A 164 -1.93 2.65 16.45
N LEU A 165 -2.31 3.87 16.80
CA LEU A 165 -3.62 4.45 16.52
C LEU A 165 -3.42 5.91 16.13
N GLU A 166 -3.71 6.23 14.86
CA GLU A 166 -3.60 7.60 14.34
C GLU A 166 -4.74 7.93 13.38
N VAL A 167 -5.02 9.23 13.22
CA VAL A 167 -5.89 9.73 12.16
C VAL A 167 -5.01 10.40 11.11
N ALA A 168 -5.13 9.97 9.86
CA ALA A 168 -4.37 10.51 8.74
C ALA A 168 -5.18 10.43 7.44
N HIS A 169 -4.78 11.19 6.43
CA HIS A 169 -5.32 11.02 5.10
C HIS A 169 -4.71 9.80 4.42
N ARG A 170 -5.55 8.83 4.00
CA ARG A 170 -5.18 7.62 3.25
C ARG A 170 -5.79 7.68 1.85
N TYR A 171 -4.97 7.69 0.81
CA TYR A 171 -5.43 7.90 -0.56
C TYR A 171 -4.51 7.26 -1.59
N ASN A 172 -5.03 6.97 -2.79
CA ASN A 172 -4.22 6.49 -3.89
C ASN A 172 -3.42 7.63 -4.54
N ALA A 173 -2.23 7.32 -5.08
CA ALA A 173 -1.45 8.31 -5.83
C ALA A 173 -2.28 8.87 -7.00
N GLY A 174 -2.22 10.19 -7.21
CA GLY A 174 -3.05 10.88 -8.22
C GLY A 174 -4.44 11.30 -7.70
N SER A 175 -4.95 10.69 -6.62
CA SER A 175 -6.23 11.09 -6.03
C SER A 175 -6.11 12.37 -5.19
N PRO A 176 -7.09 13.29 -5.22
CA PRO A 176 -7.08 14.48 -4.40
C PRO A 176 -7.30 14.16 -2.91
N ILE A 177 -6.56 14.85 -2.04
CA ILE A 177 -6.80 14.80 -0.59
C ILE A 177 -8.08 15.56 -0.27
N SER A 178 -8.99 14.94 0.48
CA SER A 178 -10.26 15.55 0.88
C SER A 178 -10.70 15.06 2.26
N LYS A 179 -11.84 15.54 2.76
CA LYS A 179 -12.42 15.02 4.01
C LYS A 179 -12.74 13.52 3.93
N ARG A 180 -13.05 13.00 2.74
CA ARG A 180 -13.35 11.57 2.53
C ARG A 180 -12.11 10.68 2.63
N THR A 181 -10.91 11.25 2.50
CA THR A 181 -9.66 10.49 2.63
C THR A 181 -9.18 10.41 4.07
N LEU A 182 -9.84 11.09 5.01
CA LEU A 182 -9.48 11.05 6.42
C LEU A 182 -9.85 9.67 7.00
N THR A 183 -8.88 9.00 7.61
CA THR A 183 -9.00 7.61 8.05
C THR A 183 -8.42 7.42 9.45
N LEU A 184 -9.18 6.79 10.33
CA LEU A 184 -8.72 6.19 11.58
C LEU A 184 -7.90 4.94 11.24
N CYS A 185 -6.59 5.04 11.36
CA CYS A 185 -5.63 3.97 11.09
C CYS A 185 -5.30 3.25 12.40
N VAL A 186 -5.70 1.98 12.49
CA VAL A 186 -5.38 1.07 13.60
C VAL A 186 -4.36 0.05 13.09
N LEU A 187 -3.16 0.09 13.65
CA LEU A 187 -2.14 -0.92 13.37
C LEU A 187 -2.29 -2.04 14.41
N SER A 188 -2.59 -3.24 13.94
CA SER A 188 -2.92 -4.40 14.77
C SER A 188 -2.11 -5.65 14.35
N GLU A 189 -2.42 -6.80 14.93
CA GLU A 189 -1.85 -8.11 14.56
C GLU A 189 -2.83 -8.85 13.64
N GLU A 190 -2.39 -9.37 12.48
CA GLU A 190 -3.28 -10.15 11.59
C GLU A 190 -3.94 -11.34 12.31
N LYS A 191 -3.29 -11.92 13.33
CA LYS A 191 -3.85 -13.03 14.09
C LYS A 191 -5.17 -12.68 14.80
N ASP A 192 -5.41 -11.38 15.05
CA ASP A 192 -6.62 -10.87 15.70
C ASP A 192 -7.72 -10.52 14.67
N ASN A 193 -7.53 -10.85 13.38
CA ASN A 193 -8.42 -10.40 12.31
C ASN A 193 -9.87 -10.88 12.40
N THR A 194 -10.15 -11.87 13.27
CA THR A 194 -11.50 -12.37 13.55
C THR A 194 -12.31 -11.36 14.34
N GLU A 195 -11.64 -10.56 15.19
CA GLU A 195 -12.29 -9.57 16.06
C GLU A 195 -12.49 -8.22 15.37
N TRP A 196 -11.71 -7.94 14.32
CA TRP A 196 -11.74 -6.66 13.61
C TRP A 196 -13.12 -6.26 13.08
N PRO A 197 -13.98 -7.14 12.51
CA PRO A 197 -15.29 -6.74 11.99
C PRO A 197 -16.22 -6.13 13.06
N GLU A 198 -16.32 -6.74 14.24
CA GLU A 198 -17.18 -6.21 15.31
C GLU A 198 -16.66 -4.87 15.82
N ALA A 199 -15.33 -4.76 16.01
CA ALA A 199 -14.70 -3.49 16.38
C ALA A 199 -14.96 -2.38 15.33
N ILE A 200 -14.87 -2.70 14.03
CA ILE A 200 -15.17 -1.76 12.95
C ILE A 200 -16.63 -1.28 13.02
N ARG A 201 -17.58 -2.18 13.29
CA ARG A 201 -18.99 -1.80 13.44
C ARG A 201 -19.22 -0.91 14.65
N ALA A 202 -18.62 -1.22 15.79
CA ALA A 202 -18.71 -0.38 16.99
C ALA A 202 -18.10 1.01 16.78
N LEU A 203 -16.92 1.08 16.16
CA LEU A 203 -16.27 2.35 15.78
C LEU A 203 -17.14 3.15 14.81
N ARG A 204 -17.73 2.49 13.80
CA ARG A 204 -18.65 3.10 12.84
C ARG A 204 -19.85 3.69 13.53
N THR A 205 -20.52 2.93 14.41
CA THR A 205 -21.66 3.42 15.18
C THR A 205 -21.29 4.69 15.94
N TYR A 206 -20.18 4.68 16.68
CA TYR A 206 -19.71 5.86 17.39
C TYR A 206 -19.52 7.06 16.44
N ILE A 207 -18.74 6.90 15.36
CA ILE A 207 -18.46 7.93 14.34
C ILE A 207 -19.76 8.53 13.75
N GLU A 208 -20.76 7.70 13.45
CA GLU A 208 -22.03 8.12 12.86
C GLU A 208 -22.99 8.78 13.88
N THR A 209 -22.86 8.48 15.17
CA THR A 209 -23.76 9.00 16.24
C THR A 209 -23.29 10.28 16.92
N GLU A 210 -22.04 10.72 16.68
CA GLU A 210 -21.57 12.01 17.21
C GLU A 210 -22.39 13.19 16.65
N ASP A 211 -22.45 14.29 17.41
CA ASP A 211 -23.11 15.53 17.00
C ASP A 211 -22.09 16.69 16.98
N PRO A 212 -21.61 17.14 15.80
CA PRO A 212 -21.95 16.62 14.47
C PRO A 212 -21.25 15.27 14.15
N PRO A 213 -21.79 14.47 13.20
CA PRO A 213 -21.16 13.21 12.81
C PRO A 213 -19.74 13.40 12.27
N LEU A 214 -18.86 12.47 12.64
CA LEU A 214 -17.47 12.50 12.18
C LEU A 214 -17.39 11.98 10.74
N THR A 215 -16.72 12.72 9.85
CA THR A 215 -16.41 12.23 8.50
C THR A 215 -15.07 11.49 8.52
N LEU A 216 -15.09 10.20 8.83
CA LEU A 216 -13.89 9.40 9.07
C LEU A 216 -14.07 7.97 8.54
N ALA A 217 -13.15 7.50 7.71
CA ALA A 217 -13.03 6.08 7.38
C ALA A 217 -12.31 5.33 8.50
N ILE A 218 -12.44 4.01 8.56
CA ILE A 218 -11.80 3.12 9.52
C ILE A 218 -10.93 2.14 8.74
N GLU A 219 -9.67 2.00 9.12
CA GLU A 219 -8.74 1.03 8.56
C GLU A 219 -8.02 0.31 9.70
N ILE A 220 -8.28 -0.99 9.85
CA ILE A 220 -7.48 -1.88 10.70
C ILE A 220 -6.57 -2.69 9.78
N ILE A 221 -5.26 -2.60 10.00
CA ILE A 221 -4.25 -3.23 9.15
C ILE A 221 -3.15 -3.85 10.01
N ASP A 222 -2.57 -4.96 9.55
CA ASP A 222 -1.41 -5.54 10.20
C ASP A 222 -0.24 -4.54 10.24
N HIS A 223 0.31 -4.33 11.43
CA HIS A 223 1.31 -3.30 11.69
C HIS A 223 2.58 -3.46 10.82
N ARG A 224 2.93 -4.68 10.41
CA ARG A 224 4.14 -4.98 9.64
C ARG A 224 4.06 -4.46 8.20
N ILE A 225 2.86 -4.22 7.70
CA ILE A 225 2.59 -3.88 6.29
C ILE A 225 1.92 -2.52 6.14
N PHE A 226 1.90 -1.69 7.18
CA PHE A 226 1.35 -0.34 7.11
C PHE A 226 2.01 0.50 5.99
N HIS A 227 3.29 0.25 5.74
CA HIS A 227 4.09 0.85 4.66
C HIS A 227 4.09 0.02 3.36
N GLY A 228 3.23 -0.98 3.26
CA GLY A 228 3.14 -1.92 2.15
C GLY A 228 3.79 -3.27 2.45
N LEU A 229 3.40 -4.27 1.66
CA LEU A 229 4.02 -5.60 1.68
C LEU A 229 5.45 -5.53 1.14
N HIS A 230 6.33 -6.34 1.73
CA HIS A 230 7.64 -6.58 1.15
C HIS A 230 7.47 -7.21 -0.23
N THR A 231 8.20 -6.69 -1.22
CA THR A 231 8.16 -7.17 -2.60
C THR A 231 9.57 -7.58 -3.00
N LEU A 232 9.77 -8.88 -3.24
CA LEU A 232 11.07 -9.46 -3.58
C LEU A 232 11.03 -10.03 -5.01
N PRO A 233 12.10 -9.86 -5.82
CA PRO A 233 12.14 -10.38 -7.17
C PRO A 233 12.14 -11.91 -7.19
N ILE A 234 11.44 -12.48 -8.18
CA ILE A 234 11.62 -13.89 -8.54
C ILE A 234 12.95 -13.99 -9.29
N LEU A 235 13.88 -14.75 -8.73
CA LEU A 235 15.27 -14.82 -9.19
C LEU A 235 15.41 -15.86 -10.32
N PRO A 236 16.37 -15.68 -11.24
CA PRO A 236 16.57 -16.61 -12.37
C PRO A 236 16.81 -18.07 -11.98
N HIS A 237 17.39 -18.32 -10.79
CA HIS A 237 17.65 -19.68 -10.31
C HIS A 237 16.39 -20.38 -9.79
N GLU A 238 15.27 -19.67 -9.60
CA GLU A 238 13.98 -20.23 -9.20
C GLU A 238 13.24 -20.85 -10.38
N LYS A 239 13.91 -21.77 -11.08
CA LYS A 239 13.47 -22.35 -12.37
C LYS A 239 12.03 -22.83 -12.37
N ARG A 240 11.55 -23.37 -11.24
CA ARG A 240 10.16 -23.83 -11.07
C ARG A 240 9.16 -22.69 -11.22
N LEU A 241 9.38 -21.56 -10.55
CA LEU A 241 8.50 -20.39 -10.61
C LEU A 241 8.60 -19.70 -11.97
N SER A 242 9.82 -19.47 -12.46
CA SER A 242 10.02 -18.86 -13.79
C SER A 242 9.37 -19.69 -14.90
N SER A 243 9.47 -21.02 -14.83
CA SER A 243 8.78 -21.91 -15.78
C SER A 243 7.26 -21.84 -15.63
N ALA A 244 6.72 -21.77 -14.42
CA ALA A 244 5.29 -21.64 -14.19
C ALA A 244 4.75 -20.33 -14.78
N ILE A 245 5.43 -19.21 -14.55
CA ILE A 245 5.11 -17.91 -15.14
C ILE A 245 5.12 -18.00 -16.66
N LYS A 246 6.21 -18.49 -17.27
CA LYS A 246 6.32 -18.59 -18.74
C LYS A 246 5.18 -19.39 -19.35
N LYS A 247 4.77 -20.49 -18.70
CA LYS A 247 3.69 -21.37 -19.20
C LYS A 247 2.30 -20.76 -19.01
N ARG A 248 2.06 -19.99 -17.95
CA ARG A 248 0.71 -19.56 -17.54
C ARG A 248 0.40 -18.10 -17.86
N LYS A 249 1.43 -17.26 -18.05
CA LYS A 249 1.30 -15.81 -18.29
C LYS A 249 0.31 -15.48 -19.40
N HIS A 250 0.39 -16.16 -20.55
CA HIS A 250 -0.51 -15.85 -21.67
C HIS A 250 -1.98 -16.12 -21.32
N GLY A 251 -2.27 -17.18 -20.56
CA GLY A 251 -3.64 -17.43 -20.11
C GLY A 251 -4.11 -16.44 -19.04
N VAL A 252 -3.20 -15.90 -18.20
CA VAL A 252 -3.55 -14.78 -17.31
C VAL A 252 -3.90 -13.54 -18.12
N VAL A 253 -3.12 -13.22 -19.16
CA VAL A 253 -3.43 -12.10 -20.07
C VAL A 253 -4.79 -12.29 -20.73
N ASN A 254 -5.10 -13.48 -21.24
CA ASN A 254 -6.42 -13.74 -21.84
C ASN A 254 -7.57 -13.49 -20.86
N ILE A 255 -7.45 -13.93 -19.59
CA ILE A 255 -8.44 -13.64 -18.54
C ILE A 255 -8.62 -12.11 -18.37
N LEU A 256 -7.52 -11.35 -18.37
CA LEU A 256 -7.57 -9.90 -18.23
C LEU A 256 -8.27 -9.24 -19.43
N GLU A 257 -7.93 -9.63 -20.65
CA GLU A 257 -8.54 -9.09 -21.88
C GLU A 257 -10.03 -9.45 -21.98
N GLU A 258 -10.39 -10.71 -21.71
CA GLU A 258 -11.77 -11.21 -21.77
C GLU A 258 -12.67 -10.61 -20.68
N SER A 259 -12.09 -10.11 -19.58
CA SER A 259 -12.85 -9.41 -18.53
C SER A 259 -13.46 -8.09 -18.99
N GLY A 260 -12.92 -7.48 -20.05
CA GLY A 260 -13.30 -6.14 -20.52
C GLY A 260 -12.93 -5.00 -19.56
N LEU A 261 -12.24 -5.28 -18.45
CA LEU A 261 -11.77 -4.27 -17.50
C LEU A 261 -10.42 -3.70 -17.92
N ARG A 262 -10.21 -2.40 -17.66
CA ARG A 262 -8.95 -1.75 -18.00
C ARG A 262 -7.86 -2.11 -17.00
N TRP A 263 -6.78 -2.72 -17.46
CA TRP A 263 -5.57 -2.97 -16.68
C TRP A 263 -4.37 -2.20 -17.26
N THR A 264 -3.33 -2.02 -16.45
CA THR A 264 -2.15 -1.19 -16.79
C THR A 264 -0.84 -1.93 -16.68
N SER A 265 -0.75 -2.93 -15.80
CA SER A 265 0.47 -3.74 -15.63
C SER A 265 0.15 -5.13 -15.11
N LEU A 266 1.01 -6.09 -15.47
CA LEU A 266 0.96 -7.47 -15.00
C LEU A 266 2.37 -7.89 -14.59
N GLU A 267 2.57 -8.13 -13.31
CA GLU A 267 3.88 -8.43 -12.73
C GLU A 267 3.84 -9.68 -11.84
N PHE A 268 5.02 -10.26 -11.58
CA PHE A 268 5.17 -11.48 -10.80
C PHE A 268 6.28 -11.29 -9.76
N TRP A 269 5.93 -11.43 -8.49
CA TRP A 269 6.83 -11.13 -7.37
C TRP A 269 6.65 -12.13 -6.24
N TRP A 270 7.59 -12.15 -5.31
CA TRP A 270 7.37 -12.68 -3.96
C TRP A 270 6.82 -11.55 -3.09
N ARG A 271 5.70 -11.77 -2.39
CA ARG A 271 5.11 -10.77 -1.49
C ARG A 271 4.71 -11.36 -0.14
N GLY A 272 4.94 -10.60 0.93
CA GLY A 272 4.67 -11.05 2.29
C GLY A 272 4.95 -10.00 3.36
N PHE A 273 4.78 -10.40 4.62
CA PHE A 273 4.91 -9.55 5.80
C PHE A 273 6.35 -9.28 6.24
N SER A 274 7.32 -10.02 5.69
CA SER A 274 8.72 -9.90 6.08
C SER A 274 9.61 -9.76 4.83
N GLY A 275 10.81 -9.21 5.02
CA GLY A 275 11.82 -9.13 3.97
C GLY A 275 12.46 -10.47 3.59
N LYS A 276 12.02 -11.58 4.21
CA LYS A 276 12.51 -12.93 3.93
C LYS A 276 11.60 -13.65 2.95
N ARG A 277 12.18 -14.56 2.16
CA ARG A 277 11.48 -15.20 1.04
C ARG A 277 10.52 -16.29 1.50
N GLU A 278 10.89 -16.99 2.56
CA GLU A 278 10.11 -18.03 3.23
C GLU A 278 8.79 -17.52 3.81
N ASP A 279 8.73 -16.24 4.17
CA ASP A 279 7.53 -15.57 4.68
C ASP A 279 6.70 -14.90 3.56
N CYS A 280 7.14 -15.05 2.31
CA CYS A 280 6.46 -14.51 1.14
C CYS A 280 5.73 -15.61 0.37
N LYS A 281 4.69 -15.22 -0.38
CA LYS A 281 4.02 -16.07 -1.38
C LYS A 281 4.33 -15.54 -2.79
N PRO A 282 4.39 -16.41 -3.81
CA PRO A 282 4.48 -15.95 -5.17
C PRO A 282 3.14 -15.31 -5.55
N THR A 283 3.18 -14.07 -6.00
CA THR A 283 2.03 -13.21 -6.20
C THR A 283 2.02 -12.67 -7.63
N VAL A 284 0.85 -12.72 -8.26
CA VAL A 284 0.55 -11.98 -9.49
C VAL A 284 0.00 -10.61 -9.12
N LEU A 285 0.70 -9.55 -9.51
CA LEU A 285 0.29 -8.17 -9.28
C LEU A 285 -0.37 -7.62 -10.55
N ILE A 286 -1.64 -7.23 -10.43
CA ILE A 286 -2.44 -6.66 -11.51
C ILE A 286 -2.65 -5.18 -11.21
N GLY A 287 -2.01 -4.31 -11.98
CA GLY A 287 -2.21 -2.86 -11.89
C GLY A 287 -3.43 -2.41 -12.68
N THR A 288 -4.24 -1.53 -12.09
CA THR A 288 -5.39 -0.89 -12.75
C THR A 288 -5.71 0.46 -12.11
N GLY A 289 -6.24 1.41 -12.88
CA GLY A 289 -6.81 2.65 -12.33
C GLY A 289 -8.19 2.44 -11.71
N GLU A 290 -8.88 1.36 -12.05
CA GLU A 290 -10.27 1.07 -11.66
C GLU A 290 -10.34 0.00 -10.56
N SER A 291 -9.35 -0.01 -9.65
CA SER A 291 -9.12 -1.08 -8.68
C SER A 291 -10.29 -1.32 -7.71
N GLN A 292 -11.26 -0.41 -7.63
CA GLN A 292 -12.44 -0.53 -6.78
C GLN A 292 -13.61 -1.30 -7.43
N LYS A 293 -13.56 -1.57 -8.74
CA LYS A 293 -14.64 -2.32 -9.41
C LYS A 293 -14.78 -3.74 -8.85
N LYS A 294 -16.03 -4.14 -8.57
CA LYS A 294 -16.39 -5.45 -7.99
C LYS A 294 -15.81 -6.64 -8.76
N ALA A 295 -15.87 -6.58 -10.09
CA ALA A 295 -15.43 -7.65 -10.98
C ALA A 295 -13.94 -8.00 -10.82
N TRP A 296 -13.10 -7.03 -10.46
CA TRP A 296 -11.68 -7.30 -10.13
C TRP A 296 -11.54 -8.29 -8.98
N TRP A 297 -12.35 -8.12 -7.93
CA TRP A 297 -12.22 -8.84 -6.68
C TRP A 297 -12.96 -10.18 -6.66
N LYS A 298 -14.10 -10.26 -7.36
CA LYS A 298 -14.95 -11.46 -7.36
C LYS A 298 -14.68 -12.40 -8.52
N ASP A 299 -14.32 -11.86 -9.69
CA ASP A 299 -14.26 -12.67 -10.91
C ASP A 299 -12.81 -12.83 -11.37
N VAL A 300 -12.12 -11.71 -11.62
CA VAL A 300 -10.79 -11.74 -12.23
C VAL A 300 -9.74 -12.29 -11.27
N LYS A 301 -9.72 -11.83 -10.02
CA LYS A 301 -8.75 -12.32 -9.01
C LYS A 301 -8.81 -13.84 -8.85
N GLU A 302 -10.01 -14.39 -8.71
CA GLU A 302 -10.23 -15.82 -8.51
C GLU A 302 -9.78 -16.64 -9.73
N GLN A 303 -10.16 -16.21 -10.94
CA GLN A 303 -9.74 -16.86 -12.18
C GLN A 303 -8.22 -16.84 -12.37
N VAL A 304 -7.55 -15.73 -12.01
CA VAL A 304 -6.09 -15.63 -12.08
C VAL A 304 -5.44 -16.56 -11.06
N GLU A 305 -5.95 -16.64 -9.83
CA GLU A 305 -5.45 -17.57 -8.79
C GLU A 305 -5.62 -19.03 -9.24
N GLU A 306 -6.77 -19.39 -9.79
CA GLU A 306 -7.02 -20.72 -10.36
C GLU A 306 -6.03 -21.02 -11.49
N LYS A 307 -5.86 -20.08 -12.43
CA LYS A 307 -4.92 -20.23 -13.55
C LYS A 307 -3.49 -20.44 -13.09
N MET A 308 -3.07 -19.74 -12.04
CA MET A 308 -1.72 -19.80 -11.49
C MET A 308 -1.51 -20.97 -10.52
N GLY A 309 -2.59 -21.53 -9.99
CA GLY A 309 -2.62 -22.67 -9.09
C GLY A 309 -2.47 -22.27 -7.61
N SER A 310 -2.87 -23.18 -6.71
CA SER A 310 -3.07 -22.94 -5.27
C SER A 310 -1.92 -22.36 -4.45
N LYS A 311 -0.70 -22.30 -5.01
CA LYS A 311 0.45 -21.68 -4.35
C LYS A 311 0.56 -20.18 -4.64
N TRP A 312 -0.14 -19.69 -5.65
CA TRP A 312 -0.10 -18.30 -6.09
C TRP A 312 -1.25 -17.52 -5.48
N VAL A 313 -1.00 -16.24 -5.22
CA VAL A 313 -2.00 -15.25 -4.85
C VAL A 313 -2.10 -14.22 -5.98
N ALA A 314 -3.29 -13.68 -6.23
CA ALA A 314 -3.46 -12.52 -7.10
C ALA A 314 -3.78 -11.28 -6.24
N GLU A 315 -3.06 -10.19 -6.50
CA GLU A 315 -3.27 -8.90 -5.85
C GLU A 315 -3.65 -7.85 -6.89
N ILE A 316 -4.75 -7.14 -6.64
CA ILE A 316 -5.16 -5.96 -7.39
C ILE A 316 -4.48 -4.76 -6.78
N CYS A 317 -3.82 -3.93 -7.60
CA CYS A 317 -3.14 -2.73 -7.16
C CYS A 317 -3.61 -1.51 -7.95
N HIS A 318 -3.80 -0.40 -7.24
CA HIS A 318 -4.10 0.86 -7.91
C HIS A 318 -2.85 1.39 -8.63
N ARG A 319 -2.94 1.56 -9.95
CA ARG A 319 -1.89 2.12 -10.79
C ARG A 319 -2.48 2.86 -11.97
N GLU A 320 -2.39 4.18 -11.95
CA GLU A 320 -2.71 5.02 -13.10
C GLU A 320 -1.50 5.17 -14.02
N VAL A 321 -1.74 5.09 -15.33
CA VAL A 321 -0.73 5.40 -16.34
C VAL A 321 -0.87 6.87 -16.69
N THR A 322 0.00 7.70 -16.10
CA THR A 322 0.16 9.08 -16.54
C THR A 322 0.95 9.05 -17.85
N LYS A 323 0.33 9.47 -18.96
CA LYS A 323 1.07 9.72 -20.20
C LYS A 323 1.90 10.98 -19.97
N TYR A 324 3.23 10.86 -20.04
CA TYR A 324 4.16 11.99 -20.03
C TYR A 324 4.21 12.66 -21.40
#